data_AF-A0A8R1I944-F1
#
_entry.id   AF-A0A8R1I944-F1
#
_cell.length_a   1.000
_cell.length_b   1.000
_cell.length_c   1.000
_cell.angle_alpha   90.00
_cell.angle_beta   90.00
_cell.angle_gamma   90.00
#
_symmetry.space_group_name_H-M   'P 1'
#
loop_
_entity.id
_entity.type
_entity.pdbx_description
1 polymer ?
#
loop_
_entity_poly.entity_id
_entity_poly.type
_entity_poly.pdbx_seq_one_letter_code
_entity_poly.pdbx_strand_id
1 'polypeptide(L)'
;MNLDEGYPYFENEHGSEKLEGILAFIMKTSKIGVPLKEQVNADFVCRRGLLRNLSINKHCHTFITFYAVRHRGVIFLCEDKGFGEAPDKLRRAMYCSIKFESVMTFPQDNIFTATKKEETKKVIHACLEKKSAEQIRIYYAAEIDCLGFRGEPIEIKTISKPLETGWDKSRSLAWYMQCFLSNVKTIVVGEREKTCLRTK
;
A
#
# COMPACT_ATOMS: atom_id res chain seq x y z
N MET A 1 -10.59 15.19 16.45
CA MET A 1 -11.20 13.91 16.03
C MET A 1 -10.60 12.79 16.86
N ASN A 2 -11.42 11.86 17.35
CA ASN A 2 -10.93 10.76 18.19
C ASN A 2 -10.63 9.51 17.35
N LEU A 3 -9.35 9.27 17.05
CA LEU A 3 -8.91 8.10 16.26
C LEU A 3 -8.84 6.80 17.07
N ASP A 4 -9.14 6.82 18.37
CA ASP A 4 -9.18 5.64 19.25
C ASP A 4 -10.60 5.07 19.42
N GLU A 5 -11.63 5.85 19.08
CA GLU A 5 -13.03 5.43 19.13
C GLU A 5 -13.23 4.20 18.25
N GLY A 6 -13.73 3.10 18.82
CA GLY A 6 -13.98 1.83 18.12
C GLY A 6 -12.85 0.80 18.19
N TYR A 7 -11.66 1.14 18.68
CA TYR A 7 -10.50 0.23 18.68
C TYR A 7 -10.71 -1.14 19.35
N PRO A 8 -11.43 -1.27 20.49
CA PRO A 8 -11.67 -2.58 21.11
C PRO A 8 -12.40 -3.58 20.21
N TYR A 9 -13.14 -3.10 19.20
CA TYR A 9 -13.89 -3.90 18.23
C TYR A 9 -13.16 -4.01 16.89
N PHE A 10 -11.91 -3.57 16.80
CA PHE A 10 -11.14 -3.63 15.56
C PHE A 10 -10.71 -5.05 15.26
N GLU A 11 -11.38 -5.71 14.33
CA GLU A 11 -10.92 -6.98 13.79
C GLU A 11 -9.93 -6.71 12.65
N ASN A 12 -8.70 -7.18 12.81
CA ASN A 12 -7.72 -7.08 11.75
C ASN A 12 -7.96 -8.21 10.74
N GLU A 13 -8.91 -8.00 9.83
CA GLU A 13 -9.17 -8.91 8.71
C GLU A 13 -8.03 -8.95 7.68
N HIS A 14 -6.93 -8.19 7.86
CA HIS A 14 -5.75 -8.26 6.98
C HIS A 14 -4.95 -9.56 7.18
N GLY A 15 -5.60 -10.68 6.89
CA GLY A 15 -4.99 -11.90 6.40
C GLY A 15 -4.57 -11.68 4.96
N SER A 16 -3.40 -11.09 4.77
CA SER A 16 -2.59 -11.12 3.55
C SER A 16 -3.12 -10.33 2.34
N GLU A 17 -2.65 -9.08 2.19
CA GLU A 17 -2.45 -8.52 0.85
C GLU A 17 -1.42 -9.41 0.11
N LYS A 18 -1.88 -10.39 -0.68
CA LYS A 18 -1.03 -11.09 -1.63
C LYS A 18 -1.44 -10.67 -3.04
N LEU A 19 -0.97 -11.40 -4.04
CA LEU A 19 -1.21 -11.05 -5.44
C LEU A 19 -2.65 -11.33 -5.88
N GLU A 20 -3.55 -11.83 -5.03
CA GLU A 20 -4.89 -12.28 -5.42
C GLU A 20 -5.67 -11.20 -6.18
N GLY A 21 -5.67 -9.96 -5.66
CA GLY A 21 -6.41 -8.86 -6.31
C GLY A 21 -5.92 -8.57 -7.74
N ILE A 22 -4.60 -8.56 -7.96
CA ILE A 22 -4.05 -8.34 -9.31
C ILE A 22 -4.19 -9.57 -10.19
N LEU A 23 -4.10 -10.78 -9.64
CA LEU A 23 -4.34 -12.02 -10.37
C LEU A 23 -5.80 -12.11 -10.83
N ALA A 24 -6.75 -11.76 -9.96
CA ALA A 24 -8.17 -11.68 -10.29
C ALA A 24 -8.43 -10.64 -11.39
N PHE A 25 -7.77 -9.48 -11.32
CA PHE A 25 -7.85 -8.46 -12.37
C PHE A 25 -7.30 -8.95 -13.71
N ILE A 26 -6.13 -9.62 -13.72
CA ILE A 26 -5.55 -10.22 -14.93
C ILE A 26 -6.55 -11.22 -15.50
N MET A 27 -7.02 -12.20 -14.71
CA MET A 27 -7.98 -13.22 -15.18
C MET A 27 -9.27 -12.62 -15.75
N LYS A 28 -9.81 -11.56 -15.12
CA LYS A 28 -11.03 -10.89 -15.56
C LYS A 28 -10.84 -10.09 -16.86
N THR A 29 -9.64 -9.55 -17.09
CA THR A 29 -9.33 -8.71 -18.26
C THR A 29 -8.66 -9.50 -19.40
N SER A 30 -8.25 -10.74 -19.14
CA SER A 30 -7.68 -11.67 -20.10
C SER A 30 -8.64 -11.97 -21.26
N LYS A 31 -8.12 -11.95 -22.48
CA LYS A 31 -8.81 -12.39 -23.70
C LYS A 31 -8.53 -13.87 -23.97
N ILE A 32 -9.57 -14.65 -24.24
CA ILE A 32 -9.41 -16.08 -24.57
C ILE A 32 -8.45 -16.25 -25.76
N GLY A 33 -7.54 -17.22 -25.65
CA GLY A 33 -6.57 -17.56 -26.71
C GLY A 33 -5.31 -16.68 -26.76
N VAL A 34 -5.26 -15.55 -26.06
CA VAL A 34 -4.06 -14.69 -26.04
C VAL A 34 -3.08 -15.17 -24.94
N PRO A 35 -1.79 -15.40 -25.26
CA PRO A 35 -0.78 -15.78 -24.27
C PRO A 35 -0.66 -14.77 -23.12
N LEU A 36 -0.43 -15.25 -21.90
CA LEU A 36 -0.32 -14.40 -20.70
C LEU A 36 0.73 -13.30 -20.86
N LYS A 37 1.90 -13.63 -21.44
CA LYS A 37 2.98 -12.67 -21.68
C LYS A 37 2.55 -11.52 -22.59
N GLU A 38 1.72 -11.78 -23.58
CA GLU A 38 1.19 -10.76 -24.50
C GLU A 38 0.06 -9.96 -23.85
N GLN A 39 -0.80 -10.61 -23.06
CA GLN A 39 -1.89 -9.94 -22.33
C GLN A 39 -1.38 -8.94 -21.29
N VAL A 40 -0.45 -9.38 -20.45
CA VAL A 40 0.12 -8.56 -19.38
C VAL A 40 1.22 -7.65 -19.92
N ASN A 41 1.86 -8.00 -21.03
CA ASN A 41 2.94 -7.25 -21.67
C ASN A 41 4.00 -6.76 -20.66
N ALA A 42 4.41 -7.64 -19.74
CA ALA A 42 5.38 -7.34 -18.70
C ALA A 42 6.31 -8.51 -18.41
N ASP A 43 7.47 -8.22 -17.86
CA ASP A 43 8.47 -9.19 -17.43
C ASP A 43 8.21 -9.66 -16.00
N PHE A 44 7.79 -8.73 -15.14
CA PHE A 44 7.47 -9.00 -13.75
C PHE A 44 6.04 -8.57 -13.38
N VAL A 45 5.38 -9.38 -12.55
CA VAL A 45 4.15 -9.03 -11.84
C VAL A 45 4.41 -9.01 -10.35
N CYS A 46 4.05 -7.92 -9.67
CA CYS A 46 4.29 -7.80 -8.22
C CYS A 46 3.32 -6.81 -7.55
N ARG A 47 3.45 -6.64 -6.23
CA ARG A 47 2.79 -5.55 -5.51
C ARG A 47 3.63 -4.27 -5.57
N ARG A 48 2.98 -3.11 -5.59
CA ARG A 48 3.66 -1.81 -5.41
C ARG A 48 4.49 -1.76 -4.12
N GLY A 49 3.99 -2.38 -3.04
CA GLY A 49 4.69 -2.47 -1.76
C GLY A 49 6.10 -3.08 -1.87
N LEU A 50 6.26 -4.15 -2.65
CA LEU A 50 7.56 -4.78 -2.90
C LEU A 50 8.52 -3.81 -3.62
N LEU A 51 8.05 -3.14 -4.67
CA LEU A 51 8.85 -2.15 -5.40
C LEU A 51 9.30 -1.00 -4.49
N ARG A 52 8.40 -0.51 -3.62
CA ARG A 52 8.75 0.50 -2.60
C ARG A 52 9.81 -0.03 -1.64
N ASN A 53 9.68 -1.27 -1.16
CA ASN A 53 10.64 -1.87 -0.25
C ASN A 53 12.03 -2.03 -0.89
N LEU A 54 12.09 -2.54 -2.12
CA LEU A 54 13.33 -2.65 -2.90
C LEU A 54 13.98 -1.28 -3.09
N SER A 55 13.18 -0.26 -3.41
CA SER A 55 13.67 1.10 -3.68
C SER A 55 14.31 1.76 -2.48
N ILE A 56 13.85 1.43 -1.26
CA ILE A 56 14.38 2.02 -0.03
C ILE A 56 15.28 1.08 0.77
N ASN A 57 15.57 -0.12 0.25
CA ASN A 57 16.24 -1.19 1.00
C ASN A 57 17.60 -0.75 1.57
N LYS A 58 18.36 0.08 0.83
CA LYS A 58 19.64 0.66 1.30
C LYS A 58 19.51 1.50 2.59
N HIS A 59 18.30 1.91 2.94
CA HIS A 59 17.96 2.72 4.10
C HIS A 59 17.12 1.95 5.15
N CYS A 60 16.98 0.63 4.99
CA CYS A 60 16.25 -0.23 5.90
C CYS A 60 17.16 -1.37 6.41
N HIS A 61 17.07 -1.69 7.70
CA HIS A 61 17.82 -2.79 8.31
C HIS A 61 17.11 -4.15 8.20
N THR A 62 16.04 -4.22 7.42
CA THR A 62 15.18 -5.41 7.27
C THR A 62 15.46 -6.11 5.96
N PHE A 63 15.64 -7.44 6.00
CA PHE A 63 15.67 -8.27 4.81
C PHE A 63 14.30 -8.24 4.10
N ILE A 64 14.33 -8.35 2.78
CA ILE A 64 13.13 -8.49 1.95
C ILE A 64 13.13 -9.92 1.44
N THR A 65 12.15 -10.71 1.84
CA THR A 65 11.97 -12.09 1.39
C THR A 65 10.78 -12.18 0.45
N PHE A 66 11.00 -12.80 -0.71
CA PHE A 66 9.95 -13.08 -1.68
C PHE A 66 10.34 -14.28 -2.55
N TYR A 67 9.33 -14.97 -3.07
CA TYR A 67 9.47 -16.02 -4.06
C TYR A 67 9.32 -15.44 -5.47
N ALA A 68 10.12 -15.92 -6.42
CA ALA A 68 9.98 -15.59 -7.83
C ALA A 68 9.49 -16.83 -8.59
N VAL A 69 8.28 -16.75 -9.16
CA VAL A 69 7.65 -17.87 -9.87
C VAL A 69 7.44 -17.47 -11.32
N ARG A 70 8.08 -18.18 -12.26
CA ARG A 70 7.84 -17.99 -13.69
C ARG A 70 6.64 -18.81 -14.14
N HIS A 71 5.64 -18.16 -14.72
CA HIS A 71 4.46 -18.81 -15.29
C HIS A 71 4.13 -18.20 -16.65
N ARG A 72 4.08 -19.03 -17.70
CA ARG A 72 3.73 -18.63 -19.09
C ARG A 72 4.45 -17.35 -19.57
N GLY A 73 5.76 -17.26 -19.31
CA GLY A 73 6.63 -16.17 -19.77
C GLY A 73 6.68 -14.93 -18.86
N VAL A 74 5.90 -14.88 -17.78
CA VAL A 74 5.86 -13.78 -16.81
C VAL A 74 6.41 -14.25 -15.46
N ILE A 75 7.19 -13.42 -14.76
CA ILE A 75 7.72 -13.73 -13.43
C ILE A 75 6.87 -13.03 -12.37
N PHE A 76 6.27 -13.79 -11.47
CA PHE A 76 5.49 -13.30 -10.33
C PHE A 76 6.40 -13.19 -9.11
N LEU A 77 6.46 -12.01 -8.48
CA LEU A 77 7.20 -11.79 -7.25
C LEU A 77 6.24 -11.78 -6.05
N CYS A 78 6.27 -12.86 -5.29
CA CYS A 78 5.35 -13.14 -4.18
C CYS A 78 6.06 -12.90 -2.84
N GLU A 79 5.75 -11.81 -2.15
CA GLU A 79 6.33 -11.52 -0.83
C GLU A 79 5.96 -12.61 0.20
N ASP A 80 6.98 -13.08 0.92
CA ASP A 80 6.81 -14.00 2.05
C ASP A 80 6.56 -13.17 3.31
N LYS A 81 5.32 -12.76 3.52
CA LYS A 81 4.90 -12.07 4.74
C LYS A 81 4.17 -13.04 5.65
N GLY A 82 4.87 -13.54 6.66
CA GLY A 82 4.24 -14.09 7.85
C GLY A 82 3.55 -12.96 8.63
N PHE A 83 2.23 -12.99 8.69
CA PHE A 83 1.48 -12.11 9.60
C PHE A 83 1.38 -12.81 10.95
N GLY A 84 2.43 -12.71 11.76
CA GLY A 84 2.32 -13.01 13.19
C GLY A 84 1.41 -11.99 13.87
N GLU A 85 0.92 -12.29 15.07
CA GLU A 85 0.17 -11.32 15.87
C GLU A 85 1.01 -10.04 16.03
N ALA A 86 0.52 -8.94 15.44
CA ALA A 86 1.18 -7.65 15.59
C ALA A 86 1.08 -7.22 17.06
N PRO A 87 2.17 -6.74 17.68
CA PRO A 87 2.10 -6.09 18.98
C PRO A 87 0.96 -5.07 19.02
N ASP A 88 0.22 -4.97 20.14
CA ASP A 88 -0.97 -4.11 20.27
C ASP A 88 -0.69 -2.66 19.81
N LYS A 89 0.51 -2.14 20.12
CA LYS A 89 0.95 -0.81 19.65
C LYS A 89 0.92 -0.65 18.12
N LEU A 90 1.33 -1.68 17.37
CA LEU A 90 1.30 -1.67 15.91
C LEU A 90 -0.12 -1.88 15.39
N ARG A 91 -0.91 -2.75 16.04
CA ARG A 91 -2.34 -2.93 15.73
C ARG A 91 -3.12 -1.62 15.90
N ARG A 92 -2.88 -0.89 16.99
CA ARG A 92 -3.49 0.42 17.25
C ARG A 92 -3.01 1.50 16.29
N ALA A 93 -1.73 1.50 15.92
CA ALA A 93 -1.23 2.44 14.90
C ALA A 93 -1.91 2.22 13.54
N MET A 94 -2.08 0.95 13.13
CA MET A 94 -2.81 0.58 11.94
C MET A 94 -4.29 0.99 12.01
N TYR A 95 -4.94 0.72 13.15
CA TYR A 95 -6.32 1.16 13.39
C TYR A 95 -6.48 2.67 13.19
N CYS A 96 -5.64 3.47 13.84
CA CYS A 96 -5.72 4.92 13.73
C CYS A 96 -5.53 5.41 12.28
N SER A 97 -4.67 4.76 11.49
CA SER A 97 -4.50 5.09 10.08
C SER A 97 -5.77 4.79 9.27
N ILE A 98 -6.37 3.60 9.44
CA ILE A 98 -7.63 3.24 8.75
C ILE A 98 -8.77 4.16 9.20
N LYS A 99 -8.87 4.47 10.50
CA LYS A 99 -9.88 5.41 11.00
C LYS A 99 -9.68 6.79 10.40
N PHE A 100 -8.44 7.27 10.33
CA PHE A 100 -8.12 8.56 9.70
C PHE A 100 -8.41 8.60 8.20
N GLU A 101 -8.25 7.50 7.48
CA GLU A 101 -8.71 7.41 6.09
C GLU A 101 -10.24 7.54 6.00
N SER A 102 -10.99 6.79 6.81
CA SER A 102 -12.47 6.75 6.75
C SER A 102 -13.15 8.09 7.04
N VAL A 103 -12.56 8.88 7.93
CA VAL A 103 -13.07 10.20 8.35
C VAL A 103 -12.66 11.33 7.40
N MET A 104 -11.57 11.14 6.64
CA MET A 104 -11.07 12.10 5.65
C MET A 104 -11.67 11.88 4.25
N THR A 105 -12.49 10.85 4.07
CA THR A 105 -13.06 10.43 2.79
C THR A 105 -14.59 10.42 2.84
N PHE A 106 -15.21 10.45 1.66
CA PHE A 106 -16.66 10.32 1.47
C PHE A 106 -16.96 9.13 0.53
N PRO A 107 -18.10 8.44 0.71
CA PRO A 107 -19.11 8.66 1.75
C PRO A 107 -18.57 8.27 3.14
N GLN A 108 -18.96 9.04 4.16
CA GLN A 108 -18.64 8.65 5.53
C GLN A 108 -19.54 7.49 5.94
N ASP A 109 -18.92 6.42 6.39
CA ASP A 109 -19.66 5.27 6.92
C ASP A 109 -20.01 5.52 8.39
N ASN A 110 -21.23 5.14 8.80
CA ASN A 110 -21.67 5.26 10.21
C ASN A 110 -21.09 4.13 11.08
N ILE A 111 -20.13 3.36 10.56
CA ILE A 111 -19.49 2.28 11.32
C ILE A 111 -18.63 2.87 12.45
N PHE A 112 -18.97 2.43 13.65
CA PHE A 112 -18.30 2.84 14.89
C PHE A 112 -16.78 2.50 14.86
N THR A 113 -16.44 1.30 14.40
CA THR A 113 -15.05 0.82 14.27
C THR A 113 -14.49 1.05 12.86
N ALA A 114 -13.18 1.30 12.76
CA ALA A 114 -12.51 1.33 11.47
C ALA A 114 -12.45 -0.07 10.86
N THR A 115 -12.88 -0.22 9.61
CA THR A 115 -12.74 -1.46 8.84
C THR A 115 -12.21 -1.14 7.45
N LYS A 116 -11.54 -2.11 6.84
CA LYS A 116 -11.03 -1.99 5.47
C LYS A 116 -11.52 -3.18 4.64
N LYS A 117 -12.84 -3.24 4.45
CA LYS A 117 -13.52 -4.31 3.72
C LYS A 117 -13.31 -4.21 2.21
N GLU A 118 -13.20 -2.99 1.72
CA GLU A 118 -13.01 -2.68 0.31
C GLU A 118 -11.76 -1.83 0.13
N GLU A 119 -11.07 -2.06 -0.98
CA GLU A 119 -9.87 -1.32 -1.38
C GLU A 119 -9.98 -0.98 -2.87
N THR A 120 -9.54 0.21 -3.24
CA THR A 120 -9.43 0.60 -4.66
C THR A 120 -7.97 0.51 -5.08
N LYS A 121 -7.72 -0.23 -6.16
CA LYS A 121 -6.36 -0.39 -6.71
C LYS A 121 -6.29 0.12 -8.14
N LYS A 122 -5.26 0.91 -8.41
CA LYS A 122 -4.83 1.29 -9.76
C LYS A 122 -3.82 0.27 -10.26
N VAL A 123 -4.08 -0.28 -11.44
CA VAL A 123 -3.17 -1.20 -12.12
C VAL A 123 -2.25 -0.40 -13.04
N ILE A 124 -0.96 -0.67 -12.96
CA ILE A 124 0.10 0.15 -13.56
C ILE A 124 1.03 -0.76 -14.37
N HIS A 125 1.23 -0.39 -15.64
CA HIS A 125 2.38 -0.82 -16.42
C HIS A 125 3.47 0.23 -16.30
N ALA A 126 4.67 -0.20 -15.92
CA ALA A 126 5.85 0.65 -15.90
C ALA A 126 7.00 -0.03 -16.65
N CYS A 127 7.94 0.79 -17.10
CA CYS A 127 9.21 0.36 -17.66
C CYS A 127 10.33 0.93 -16.78
N LEU A 128 11.22 0.07 -16.31
CA LEU A 128 12.47 0.49 -15.70
C LEU A 128 13.55 0.46 -16.77
N GLU A 129 14.16 1.63 -16.99
CA GLU A 129 15.20 1.81 -18.00
C GLU A 129 16.51 2.15 -17.32
N LYS A 130 17.58 1.47 -17.73
CA LYS A 130 18.94 1.83 -17.38
C LYS A 130 19.73 1.95 -18.67
N LYS A 131 20.54 3.02 -18.77
CA LYS A 131 21.38 3.26 -19.95
C LYS A 131 22.22 2.01 -20.26
N SER A 132 22.15 1.56 -21.50
CA SER A 132 22.85 0.38 -22.01
C SER A 132 22.42 -0.97 -21.40
N ALA A 133 21.25 -1.04 -20.77
CA ALA A 133 20.66 -2.28 -20.29
C ALA A 133 19.33 -2.57 -21.00
N GLU A 134 18.92 -3.83 -21.00
CA GLU A 134 17.58 -4.21 -21.42
C GLU A 134 16.52 -3.56 -20.51
N GLN A 135 15.43 -3.12 -21.13
CA GLN A 135 14.30 -2.54 -20.44
C GLN A 135 13.57 -3.62 -19.63
N ILE A 136 13.16 -3.29 -18.41
CA ILE A 136 12.39 -4.20 -17.56
C ILE A 136 10.97 -3.68 -17.46
N ARG A 137 10.00 -4.41 -18.01
CA ARG A 137 8.58 -4.07 -17.88
C ARG A 137 7.99 -4.70 -16.63
N ILE A 138 7.27 -3.90 -15.87
CA ILE A 138 6.68 -4.32 -14.60
C ILE A 138 5.19 -4.00 -14.64
N TYR A 139 4.39 -4.98 -14.20
CA TYR A 139 2.96 -4.86 -14.02
C TYR A 139 2.63 -5.01 -12.53
N TYR A 140 1.99 -4.01 -11.94
CA TYR A 140 1.69 -4.03 -10.52
C TYR A 140 0.42 -3.27 -10.20
N ALA A 141 -0.12 -3.52 -9.01
CA ALA A 141 -1.27 -2.81 -8.47
C ALA A 141 -0.84 -1.96 -7.29
N ALA A 142 -1.35 -0.74 -7.27
CA ALA A 142 -1.16 0.24 -6.22
C ALA A 142 -2.51 0.57 -5.61
N GLU A 143 -2.64 0.39 -4.29
CA GLU A 143 -3.80 0.92 -3.57
C GLU A 143 -3.84 2.44 -3.66
N ILE A 144 -5.06 2.98 -3.81
CA ILE A 144 -5.40 4.39 -3.84
C ILE A 144 -6.38 4.66 -2.69
N ASP A 145 -5.96 5.47 -1.71
CA ASP A 145 -6.76 5.74 -0.52
C ASP A 145 -8.03 6.52 -0.85
N CYS A 146 -7.92 7.55 -1.69
CA CYS A 146 -9.08 8.27 -2.21
C CYS A 146 -8.80 9.04 -3.50
N LEU A 147 -9.87 9.64 -4.05
CA LEU A 147 -9.82 10.56 -5.17
C LEU A 147 -10.17 11.97 -4.71
N GLY A 148 -9.42 12.95 -5.19
CA GLY A 148 -9.73 14.37 -5.05
C GLY A 148 -10.89 14.79 -5.95
N PHE A 149 -11.26 16.07 -5.87
CA PHE A 149 -12.43 16.61 -6.57
C PHE A 149 -12.34 16.49 -8.11
N ARG A 150 -11.14 16.49 -8.69
CA ARG A 150 -10.95 16.32 -10.14
C ARG A 150 -10.62 14.88 -10.53
N GLY A 151 -10.79 13.92 -9.62
CA GLY A 151 -10.50 12.51 -9.84
C GLY A 151 -9.01 12.15 -9.76
N GLU A 152 -8.17 13.07 -9.31
CA GLU A 152 -6.76 12.79 -9.03
C GLU A 152 -6.60 11.92 -7.78
N PRO A 153 -5.71 10.92 -7.76
CA PRO A 153 -5.52 10.11 -6.58
C PRO A 153 -4.78 10.89 -5.49
N ILE A 154 -5.18 10.69 -4.24
CA ILE A 154 -4.59 11.30 -3.04
C ILE A 154 -4.21 10.18 -2.08
N GLU A 155 -3.02 10.29 -1.50
CA GLU A 155 -2.56 9.40 -0.42
C GLU A 155 -2.82 10.07 0.94
N ILE A 156 -3.27 9.31 1.91
CA ILE A 156 -3.58 9.76 3.26
C ILE A 156 -2.61 9.09 4.23
N LYS A 157 -1.98 9.88 5.11
CA LYS A 157 -1.07 9.38 6.14
C LYS A 157 -1.36 10.00 7.50
N THR A 158 -0.97 9.29 8.54
CA THR A 158 -0.94 9.81 9.91
C THR A 158 0.48 9.80 10.45
N ILE A 159 0.83 10.79 11.27
CA ILE A 159 2.08 10.82 12.03
C ILE A 159 1.81 11.08 13.51
N SER A 160 2.53 10.39 14.40
CA SER A 160 2.38 10.54 15.86
C SER A 160 3.40 11.51 16.49
N LYS A 161 4.03 12.35 15.66
CA LYS A 161 5.02 13.37 16.02
C LYS A 161 4.55 14.70 15.43
N PRO A 162 4.92 15.85 16.02
CA PRO A 162 4.57 17.16 15.48
C PRO A 162 4.99 17.29 14.01
N LEU A 163 4.17 17.86 13.15
CA LEU A 163 4.48 18.00 11.73
C LEU A 163 5.73 18.86 11.49
N GLU A 164 6.09 19.77 12.38
CA GLU A 164 7.30 20.60 12.24
C GLU A 164 8.59 19.80 12.45
N THR A 165 8.52 18.71 13.22
CA THR A 165 9.71 17.96 13.69
C THR A 165 9.64 16.46 13.42
N GLY A 166 8.50 15.99 12.93
CA GLY A 166 8.16 14.59 12.82
C GLY A 166 8.79 13.93 11.60
N TRP A 167 9.34 14.68 10.66
CA TRP A 167 9.92 14.13 9.44
C TRP A 167 11.27 13.46 9.70
N ASP A 168 11.43 12.26 9.16
CA ASP A 168 12.73 11.60 9.10
C ASP A 168 12.97 11.05 7.69
N LYS A 169 14.24 10.91 7.32
CA LYS A 169 14.64 10.49 5.97
C LYS A 169 14.01 9.16 5.55
N SER A 170 13.89 8.21 6.47
CA SER A 170 13.35 6.88 6.18
C SER A 170 11.86 6.96 5.86
N ARG A 171 11.07 7.67 6.68
CA ARG A 171 9.64 7.90 6.47
C ARG A 171 9.37 8.71 5.20
N SER A 172 10.08 9.82 5.02
CA SER A 172 9.85 10.67 3.85
C SER A 172 10.18 9.95 2.55
N LEU A 173 11.28 9.18 2.50
CA LEU A 173 11.62 8.38 1.33
C LEU A 173 10.61 7.24 1.10
N ALA A 174 10.15 6.60 2.16
CA ALA A 174 9.12 5.57 2.10
C ALA A 174 7.82 6.08 1.47
N TRP A 175 7.34 7.24 1.93
CA TRP A 175 6.11 7.86 1.45
C TRP A 175 6.27 8.39 0.03
N TYR A 176 7.42 9.01 -0.27
CA TYR A 176 7.78 9.42 -1.62
C TYR A 176 7.75 8.25 -2.59
N MET A 177 8.47 7.15 -2.30
CA MET A 177 8.51 5.98 -3.19
C MET A 177 7.14 5.31 -3.33
N GLN A 178 6.33 5.29 -2.25
CA GLN A 178 4.95 4.83 -2.34
C GLN A 178 4.16 5.65 -3.37
N CYS A 179 4.19 6.98 -3.25
CA CYS A 179 3.39 7.86 -4.11
C CYS A 179 3.93 7.93 -5.55
N PHE A 180 5.25 7.96 -5.70
CA PHE A 180 5.92 7.93 -7.01
C PHE A 180 5.50 6.70 -7.81
N LEU A 181 5.55 5.51 -7.19
CA LEU A 181 5.15 4.26 -7.84
C LEU A 181 3.63 4.18 -8.07
N SER A 182 2.80 4.89 -7.31
CA SER A 182 1.35 4.92 -7.53
C SER A 182 0.91 6.04 -8.51
N ASN A 183 1.84 6.89 -8.97
CA ASN A 183 1.56 8.15 -9.66
C ASN A 183 0.56 9.04 -8.87
N VAL A 184 0.82 9.17 -7.57
CA VAL A 184 0.10 10.04 -6.64
C VAL A 184 0.94 11.27 -6.40
N LYS A 185 0.37 12.46 -6.62
CA LYS A 185 1.08 13.74 -6.53
C LYS A 185 0.89 14.46 -5.19
N THR A 186 -0.13 14.06 -4.44
CA THR A 186 -0.54 14.73 -3.20
C THR A 186 -0.63 13.72 -2.06
N ILE A 187 0.00 14.07 -0.94
CA ILE A 187 -0.13 13.35 0.32
C ILE A 187 -0.77 14.30 1.33
N VAL A 188 -1.89 13.89 1.93
CA VAL A 188 -2.49 14.57 3.08
C VAL A 188 -2.02 13.87 4.35
N VAL A 189 -1.46 14.64 5.27
CA VAL A 189 -0.86 14.10 6.49
C VAL A 189 -1.55 14.67 7.73
N GLY A 190 -2.19 13.79 8.50
CA GLY A 190 -2.75 14.13 9.80
C GLY A 190 -1.73 13.98 10.91
N GLU A 191 -1.57 15.04 11.71
CA GLU A 191 -0.88 14.94 12.99
C GLU A 191 -1.80 14.29 14.03
N ARG A 192 -1.33 13.22 14.66
CA ARG A 192 -2.01 12.59 15.79
C ARG A 192 -1.37 13.05 17.09
N GLU A 193 -2.13 13.81 17.86
CA GLU A 193 -1.79 14.11 19.23
C GLU A 193 -1.78 12.80 20.04
N LYS A 194 -0.75 12.62 20.88
CA LYS A 194 -0.75 11.50 21.82
C LYS A 194 -1.82 11.78 22.86
N THR A 195 -2.90 11.01 22.85
CA THR A 195 -3.76 10.87 24.02
C THR A 195 -2.91 10.28 25.14
N CYS A 196 -2.35 11.15 25.97
CA CYS A 196 -1.83 10.79 27.28
C CYS A 196 -3.02 10.24 28.07
N LEU A 197 -3.29 8.94 27.97
CA LEU A 197 -4.03 8.25 29.00
C LEU A 197 -3.13 8.27 30.25
N ARG A 198 -3.13 9.41 30.95
CA ARG A 198 -2.85 9.43 32.38
C ARG A 198 -3.96 8.59 33.00
N THR A 199 -3.69 7.30 33.18
CA THR A 199 -4.34 6.55 34.26
C THR A 199 -4.11 7.37 35.53
N LYS A 200 -5.19 7.99 36.01
CA LYS A 200 -5.30 8.41 37.41
C LYS A 200 -5.32 7.17 38.28
#